data_AF-A0A563DH17-F1
#
_entry.id   AF-A0A563DH17-F1
#
_cell.length_a   1.000
_cell.length_b   1.000
_cell.length_c   1.000
_cell.angle_alpha   90.00
_cell.angle_beta   90.00
_cell.angle_gamma   90.00
#
_symmetry.space_group_name_H-M   'P 1'
#
loop_
_entity.id
_entity.type
_entity.pdbx_description
1 polymer ?
#
loop_
_entity_poly.entity_id
_entity_poly.type
_entity_poly.pdbx_seq_one_letter_code
_entity_poly.pdbx_strand_id
1 'polypeptide(L)'
;MVEKIEKLIPIETTHLVISQNILRYFIEYNLTGGRTFDVLMYRYPIDILQKKLDGIYDIHQQSNTLNEYRAPNSIIINEDKGLKKARKIVTPHRKISELFFQKSILLNCSINIEKNITLEKGLKVLFPGSSLARKGAFEVRKIVQEFELPLVIKKDAMETKSFWNNVYIEYADSKDIFKNIELIIYPAYI
;
A
#
# COMPACT_ATOMS: atom_id res chain seq x y z
N MET A 1 -13.38 -21.16 0.10
CA MET A 1 -12.95 -20.06 1.00
C MET A 1 -14.11 -19.54 1.83
N VAL A 2 -15.22 -19.16 1.19
CA VAL A 2 -16.43 -18.62 1.83
C VAL A 2 -17.05 -19.53 2.89
N GLU A 3 -17.26 -20.81 2.58
CA GLU A 3 -17.80 -21.81 3.54
C GLU A 3 -16.94 -21.98 4.79
N LYS A 4 -15.64 -21.69 4.71
CA LYS A 4 -14.76 -21.72 5.89
C LYS A 4 -14.94 -20.49 6.76
N ILE A 5 -15.26 -19.33 6.19
CA ILE A 5 -15.43 -18.08 6.94
C ILE A 5 -16.71 -18.14 7.78
N GLU A 6 -17.83 -18.60 7.21
CA GLU A 6 -19.10 -18.68 7.96
C GLU A 6 -18.99 -19.59 9.19
N LYS A 7 -18.32 -20.73 9.05
CA LYS A 7 -18.11 -21.69 10.15
C LYS A 7 -17.22 -21.14 11.27
N LEU A 8 -16.42 -20.11 10.99
CA LEU A 8 -15.50 -19.51 11.96
C LEU A 8 -16.13 -18.35 12.74
N ILE A 9 -17.33 -17.88 12.37
CA ILE A 9 -18.01 -16.79 13.08
C ILE A 9 -18.90 -17.41 14.17
N PRO A 10 -18.60 -17.16 15.47
CA PRO A 10 -19.44 -17.65 16.55
C PRO A 10 -20.89 -17.15 16.41
N ILE A 11 -21.85 -18.00 16.78
CA ILE A 11 -23.29 -17.74 16.57
C ILE A 11 -23.74 -16.48 17.34
N GLU A 12 -23.19 -16.29 18.53
CA GLU A 12 -23.42 -15.16 19.42
C GLU A 12 -22.83 -13.82 18.92
N THR A 13 -22.05 -13.85 17.83
CA THR A 13 -21.42 -12.64 17.29
C THR A 13 -22.48 -11.73 16.66
N THR A 14 -22.67 -10.55 17.23
CA THR A 14 -23.60 -9.52 16.72
C THR A 14 -22.89 -8.41 15.93
N HIS A 15 -21.57 -8.30 16.08
CA HIS A 15 -20.73 -7.29 15.45
C HIS A 15 -19.43 -7.88 14.89
N LEU A 16 -19.05 -7.46 13.68
CA LEU A 16 -17.85 -7.92 12.99
C LEU A 16 -16.89 -6.76 12.68
N VAL A 17 -15.59 -7.01 12.75
CA VAL A 17 -14.57 -6.15 12.15
C VAL A 17 -13.99 -6.87 10.94
N ILE A 18 -14.28 -6.35 9.75
CA ILE A 18 -13.97 -7.01 8.49
C ILE A 18 -12.80 -6.30 7.82
N SER A 19 -11.74 -7.04 7.48
CA SER A 19 -10.64 -6.49 6.69
C SER A 19 -11.10 -6.16 5.25
N GLN A 20 -10.69 -5.01 4.73
CA GLN A 20 -11.08 -4.52 3.41
C GLN A 20 -10.86 -5.55 2.28
N ASN A 21 -9.77 -6.32 2.33
CA ASN A 21 -9.42 -7.30 1.28
C ASN A 21 -10.44 -8.45 1.12
N ILE A 22 -11.22 -8.75 2.17
CA ILE A 22 -12.26 -9.79 2.15
C ILE A 22 -13.68 -9.23 2.14
N LEU A 23 -13.83 -7.91 2.25
CA LEU A 23 -15.13 -7.23 2.31
C LEU A 23 -16.03 -7.60 1.13
N ARG A 24 -15.46 -7.71 -0.08
CA ARG A 24 -16.21 -8.09 -1.28
C ARG A 24 -16.98 -9.40 -1.10
N TYR A 25 -16.39 -10.38 -0.43
CA TYR A 25 -17.00 -11.70 -0.23
C TYR A 25 -18.15 -11.63 0.77
N PHE A 26 -18.06 -10.78 1.79
CA PHE A 26 -19.15 -10.55 2.74
C PHE A 26 -20.38 -9.94 2.07
N ILE A 27 -20.17 -9.11 1.05
CA ILE A 27 -21.25 -8.48 0.29
C ILE A 27 -21.81 -9.43 -0.77
N GLU A 28 -20.94 -10.09 -1.53
CA GLU A 28 -21.32 -10.99 -2.62
C GLU A 28 -22.12 -12.20 -2.13
N TYR A 29 -21.72 -12.78 -1.00
CA TYR A 29 -22.34 -13.98 -0.43
C TYR A 29 -23.22 -13.68 0.80
N ASN A 30 -23.47 -12.41 1.10
CA ASN A 30 -24.30 -11.97 2.24
C ASN A 30 -23.86 -12.55 3.62
N LEU A 31 -22.56 -12.74 3.82
CA LEU A 31 -22.00 -13.41 5.00
C LEU A 31 -22.17 -12.63 6.31
N THR A 32 -22.60 -11.37 6.23
CA THR A 32 -22.93 -10.58 7.43
C THR A 32 -24.11 -11.18 8.19
N GLY A 33 -25.06 -11.83 7.50
CA GLY A 33 -26.21 -12.49 8.13
C GLY A 33 -27.04 -11.56 9.03
N GLY A 34 -27.13 -10.27 8.68
CA GLY A 34 -27.83 -9.25 9.47
C GLY A 34 -27.01 -8.61 10.60
N ARG A 35 -25.78 -9.08 10.85
CA ARG A 35 -24.88 -8.50 11.84
C ARG A 35 -24.41 -7.10 11.43
N THR A 36 -24.11 -6.27 12.42
CA THR A 36 -23.44 -4.99 12.17
C THR A 36 -21.96 -5.23 11.91
N PHE A 37 -21.30 -4.32 11.19
CA PHE A 37 -19.87 -4.45 10.96
C PHE A 37 -19.18 -3.10 10.75
N ASP A 38 -17.91 -3.08 11.14
CA ASP A 38 -16.95 -2.05 10.80
C ASP A 38 -15.92 -2.62 9.80
N VAL A 39 -15.28 -1.76 9.03
CA VAL A 39 -14.26 -2.17 8.05
C VAL A 39 -12.90 -1.64 8.45
N LEU A 40 -11.93 -2.54 8.52
CA LEU A 40 -10.52 -2.22 8.71
C LEU A 40 -9.85 -1.99 7.35
N MET A 41 -9.45 -0.74 7.09
CA MET A 41 -8.87 -0.30 5.82
C MET A 41 -7.39 0.06 5.95
N TYR A 42 -6.60 -0.45 5.02
CA TYR A 42 -5.16 -0.20 4.89
C TYR A 42 -4.76 0.40 3.54
N ARG A 43 -5.71 0.50 2.61
CA ARG A 43 -5.49 1.05 1.28
C ARG A 43 -6.71 1.86 0.85
N TYR A 44 -6.55 2.71 -0.15
CA TYR A 44 -7.68 3.37 -0.77
C TYR A 44 -8.71 2.35 -1.29
N PRO A 45 -9.99 2.75 -1.40
CA PRO A 45 -10.96 2.05 -2.24
C PRO A 45 -10.38 1.78 -3.63
N ILE A 46 -10.73 0.64 -4.23
CA ILE A 46 -10.15 0.17 -5.49
C ILE A 46 -10.38 1.18 -6.60
N ASP A 47 -11.56 1.83 -6.67
CA ASP A 47 -11.86 2.84 -7.68
C ASP A 47 -10.93 4.06 -7.56
N ILE A 48 -10.69 4.55 -6.34
CA ILE A 48 -9.78 5.65 -6.06
C ILE A 48 -8.34 5.25 -6.37
N LEU A 49 -7.96 4.03 -6.00
CA LEU A 49 -6.63 3.48 -6.29
C LEU A 49 -6.37 3.43 -7.79
N GLN A 50 -7.34 2.93 -8.57
CA GLN A 50 -7.24 2.87 -10.03
C GLN A 50 -7.14 4.27 -10.65
N LYS A 51 -8.00 5.21 -10.26
CA LYS A 51 -7.93 6.61 -10.74
C LYS A 51 -6.58 7.27 -10.43
N LYS A 52 -6.00 6.99 -9.26
CA LYS A 52 -4.66 7.45 -8.91
C LYS A 52 -3.60 6.84 -9.83
N LEU A 53 -3.68 5.54 -10.10
CA LEU A 53 -2.79 4.86 -11.02
C LEU A 53 -2.92 5.37 -12.45
N ASP A 54 -4.14 5.64 -12.91
CA ASP A 54 -4.40 6.23 -14.22
C ASP A 54 -3.74 7.62 -14.33
N GLY A 55 -3.90 8.48 -13.33
CA GLY A 55 -3.26 9.81 -13.33
C GLY A 55 -1.72 9.78 -13.29
N ILE A 56 -1.11 8.74 -12.70
CA ILE A 56 0.36 8.56 -12.74
C ILE A 56 0.79 8.01 -14.10
N TYR A 57 -0.03 7.14 -14.71
CA TYR A 57 0.24 6.62 -16.05
C TYR A 57 0.26 7.74 -17.09
N ASP A 58 -0.57 8.77 -16.94
CA ASP A 58 -0.55 9.96 -17.80
C ASP A 58 0.82 10.69 -17.75
N ILE A 59 1.52 10.63 -16.61
CA ILE A 59 2.86 11.21 -16.42
C ILE A 59 3.94 10.25 -16.92
N HIS A 60 3.80 8.95 -16.66
CA HIS A 60 4.78 7.90 -16.96
C HIS A 60 4.21 6.83 -17.90
N GLN A 61 3.88 7.23 -19.13
CA GLN A 61 3.25 6.36 -20.13
C GLN A 61 4.11 5.15 -20.51
N GLN A 62 5.42 5.23 -20.30
CA GLN A 62 6.37 4.14 -20.50
C GLN A 62 6.29 3.01 -19.45
N SER A 63 5.53 3.19 -18.36
CA SER A 63 5.41 2.18 -17.32
C SER A 63 4.42 1.08 -17.70
N ASN A 64 4.90 -0.16 -17.75
CA ASN A 64 4.04 -1.31 -17.97
C ASN A 64 3.20 -1.64 -16.73
N THR A 65 3.71 -1.35 -15.52
CA THR A 65 3.09 -1.84 -14.28
C THR A 65 1.95 -0.96 -13.76
N LEU A 66 1.82 0.27 -14.25
CA LEU A 66 0.74 1.19 -13.84
C LEU A 66 -0.61 0.80 -14.46
N ASN A 67 -0.62 0.16 -15.63
CA ASN A 67 -1.85 -0.21 -16.35
C ASN A 67 -2.12 -1.72 -16.42
N GLU A 68 -1.21 -2.55 -15.89
CA GLU A 68 -1.24 -4.01 -16.06
C GLU A 68 -2.44 -4.73 -15.42
N TYR A 69 -3.12 -4.12 -14.45
CA TYR A 69 -4.29 -4.74 -13.83
C TYR A 69 -5.30 -3.71 -13.33
N ARG A 70 -6.55 -3.86 -13.77
CA ARG A 70 -7.71 -3.15 -13.25
C ARG A 70 -8.69 -4.18 -12.72
N ALA A 71 -9.22 -3.94 -11.53
CA ALA A 71 -10.21 -4.82 -10.94
C ALA A 71 -11.50 -4.79 -11.80
N PRO A 72 -12.13 -5.96 -12.01
CA PRO A 72 -13.47 -6.03 -12.57
C PRO A 72 -14.46 -5.11 -11.84
N ASN A 73 -15.40 -4.51 -12.59
CA ASN A 73 -16.44 -3.62 -12.04
C ASN A 73 -17.25 -4.28 -10.92
N SER A 74 -17.49 -5.59 -10.98
CA SER A 74 -18.18 -6.33 -9.92
C SER A 74 -17.46 -6.24 -8.57
N ILE A 75 -16.13 -6.29 -8.56
CA ILE A 75 -15.32 -6.17 -7.35
C ILE A 75 -15.39 -4.74 -6.80
N ILE A 76 -15.31 -3.73 -7.67
CA ILE A 76 -15.39 -2.31 -7.29
C ILE A 76 -16.76 -2.02 -6.66
N ILE A 77 -17.83 -2.45 -7.32
CA ILE A 77 -19.21 -2.26 -6.85
C ILE A 77 -19.43 -2.96 -5.50
N ASN A 78 -18.91 -4.18 -5.33
CA ASN A 78 -19.07 -4.91 -4.07
C ASN A 78 -18.26 -4.30 -2.93
N GLU A 79 -17.04 -3.81 -3.19
CA GLU A 79 -16.27 -3.08 -2.19
C GLU A 79 -16.99 -1.78 -1.78
N ASP A 80 -17.42 -0.97 -2.75
CA ASP A 80 -18.16 0.28 -2.49
C ASP A 80 -19.45 0.04 -1.70
N LYS A 81 -20.25 -0.96 -2.08
CA LYS A 81 -21.44 -1.38 -1.31
C LYS A 81 -21.09 -1.74 0.14
N GLY A 82 -20.01 -2.48 0.33
CA GLY A 82 -19.56 -2.88 1.67
C GLY A 82 -19.09 -1.68 2.50
N LEU A 83 -18.29 -0.80 1.89
CA LEU A 83 -17.81 0.41 2.55
C LEU A 83 -18.96 1.34 2.91
N LYS A 84 -19.99 1.48 2.06
CA LYS A 84 -21.19 2.27 2.36
C LYS A 84 -21.99 1.69 3.53
N LYS A 85 -22.20 0.37 3.54
CA LYS A 85 -22.93 -0.35 4.60
C LYS A 85 -22.19 -0.40 5.95
N ALA A 86 -20.87 -0.32 5.93
CA ALA A 86 -20.05 -0.32 7.15
C ALA A 86 -20.45 0.83 8.09
N ARG A 87 -20.62 0.51 9.37
CA ARG A 87 -20.94 1.49 10.41
C ARG A 87 -19.77 2.43 10.67
N LYS A 88 -18.56 1.90 10.79
CA LYS A 88 -17.31 2.67 10.90
C LYS A 88 -16.22 2.15 9.95
N ILE A 89 -15.31 3.05 9.59
CA ILE A 89 -14.09 2.77 8.86
C ILE A 89 -12.90 2.94 9.79
N VAL A 90 -12.31 1.82 10.21
CA VAL A 90 -11.13 1.81 11.08
C VAL A 90 -9.88 1.82 10.21
N THR A 91 -8.96 2.76 10.43
CA THR A 91 -7.75 2.85 9.61
C THR A 91 -6.59 3.50 10.35
N PRO A 92 -5.33 3.09 10.13
CA PRO A 92 -4.16 3.83 10.61
C PRO A 92 -3.77 5.00 9.67
N HIS A 93 -4.40 5.13 8.50
CA HIS A 93 -3.99 6.11 7.49
C HIS A 93 -4.85 7.38 7.51
N ARG A 94 -4.21 8.54 7.74
CA ARG A 94 -4.88 9.86 7.77
C ARG A 94 -5.68 10.15 6.50
N LYS A 95 -5.08 9.95 5.33
CA LYS A 95 -5.77 10.21 4.04
C LYS A 95 -7.02 9.33 3.83
N ILE A 96 -7.03 8.09 4.36
CA ILE A 96 -8.24 7.25 4.31
C ILE A 96 -9.27 7.76 5.33
N SER A 97 -8.83 8.16 6.52
CA SER A 97 -9.72 8.73 7.55
C SER A 97 -10.41 10.00 7.04
N GLU A 98 -9.71 10.86 6.30
CA GLU A 98 -10.25 12.06 5.64
C GLU A 98 -11.34 11.73 4.61
N LEU A 99 -11.14 10.69 3.78
CA LEU A 99 -12.15 10.24 2.81
C LEU A 99 -13.47 9.80 3.46
N PHE A 100 -13.40 9.30 4.69
CA PHE A 100 -14.56 8.79 5.43
C PHE A 100 -14.80 9.56 6.73
N PHE A 101 -14.51 10.87 6.76
CA PHE A 101 -14.42 11.67 8.00
C PHE A 101 -15.63 11.53 8.95
N GLN A 102 -16.84 11.33 8.42
CA GLN A 102 -18.06 11.18 9.24
C GLN A 102 -18.15 9.84 9.98
N LYS A 103 -17.42 8.82 9.53
CA LYS A 103 -17.49 7.47 10.09
C LYS A 103 -16.13 6.81 10.29
N SER A 104 -15.03 7.55 10.16
CA SER A 104 -13.70 7.00 10.35
C SER A 104 -13.28 6.96 11.82
N ILE A 105 -12.49 5.94 12.16
CA ILE A 105 -11.77 5.82 13.43
C ILE A 105 -10.29 5.75 13.05
N LEU A 106 -9.55 6.82 13.33
CA LEU A 106 -8.12 6.87 13.10
C LEU A 106 -7.38 6.13 14.22
N LEU A 107 -6.70 5.04 13.88
CA LEU A 107 -5.86 4.30 14.81
C LEU A 107 -4.56 5.07 15.04
N ASN A 108 -4.27 5.38 16.30
CA ASN A 108 -2.99 5.95 16.69
C ASN A 108 -1.96 4.83 16.86
N CYS A 109 -1.27 4.47 15.79
CA CYS A 109 -0.17 3.50 15.83
C CYS A 109 1.10 4.18 16.35
N SER A 110 1.27 4.26 17.66
CA SER A 110 2.55 4.63 18.27
C SER A 110 3.50 3.44 18.25
N ILE A 111 4.62 3.57 17.55
CA ILE A 111 5.73 2.61 17.66
C ILE A 111 6.62 3.07 18.81
N ASN A 112 6.87 2.19 19.77
CA ASN A 112 7.90 2.42 20.79
C ASN A 112 9.27 2.28 20.12
N ILE A 113 9.80 3.40 19.65
CA ILE A 113 11.14 3.44 19.05
C ILE A 113 12.14 3.47 20.20
N GLU A 114 12.95 2.42 20.33
CA GLU A 114 14.13 2.45 21.18
C GLU A 114 15.09 3.52 20.65
N LYS A 115 15.39 4.54 21.46
CA LYS A 115 16.11 5.75 21.04
C LYS A 115 17.63 5.55 20.88
N ASN A 116 18.15 4.35 21.12
CA ASN A 116 19.59 4.10 21.23
C ASN A 116 20.15 3.39 19.99
N ILE A 117 19.90 3.93 18.80
CA ILE A 117 20.56 3.47 17.57
C ILE A 117 21.46 4.60 17.09
N THR A 118 22.77 4.42 17.25
CA THR A 118 23.76 5.26 16.59
C THR A 118 23.90 4.76 15.16
N LEU A 119 23.31 5.47 14.21
CA LEU A 119 23.46 5.18 12.79
C LEU A 119 24.74 5.85 12.28
N GLU A 120 25.61 5.09 11.61
CA GLU A 120 26.73 5.65 10.87
C GLU A 120 26.19 6.44 9.68
N LYS A 121 26.54 7.73 9.60
CA LYS A 121 26.23 8.56 8.42
C LYS A 121 27.08 8.06 7.26
N GLY A 122 26.45 7.44 6.27
CA GLY A 122 27.10 7.12 5.00
C GLY A 122 26.87 8.17 3.94
N LEU A 123 27.00 7.76 2.68
CA LEU A 123 26.85 8.61 1.48
C LEU A 123 25.78 8.08 0.52
N LYS A 124 25.05 7.03 0.92
CA LYS A 124 24.15 6.28 0.04
C LYS A 124 22.70 6.66 0.26
N VAL A 125 21.94 6.61 -0.83
CA VAL A 125 20.50 6.77 -0.80
C VAL A 125 19.83 5.41 -0.77
N LEU A 126 18.92 5.17 0.17
CA LEU A 126 18.10 3.97 0.20
C LEU A 126 16.72 4.24 -0.42
N PHE A 127 16.34 3.42 -1.40
CA PHE A 127 14.96 3.29 -1.85
C PHE A 127 14.39 1.96 -1.33
N PRO A 128 13.55 1.98 -0.26
CA PRO A 128 13.18 0.78 0.49
C PRO A 128 12.07 -0.06 -0.16
N GLY A 129 11.64 0.31 -1.37
CA GLY A 129 10.56 -0.35 -2.10
C GLY A 129 11.03 -1.09 -3.35
N SER A 130 10.14 -1.93 -3.87
CA SER A 130 10.27 -2.48 -5.22
C SER A 130 10.38 -1.38 -6.27
N SER A 131 11.17 -1.62 -7.31
CA SER A 131 11.48 -0.67 -8.39
C SER A 131 10.33 -0.53 -9.37
N LEU A 132 9.18 -0.08 -8.86
CA LEU A 132 7.92 0.05 -9.57
C LEU A 132 7.47 1.51 -9.57
N ALA A 133 6.86 1.95 -10.66
CA ALA A 133 6.43 3.33 -10.89
C ALA A 133 5.49 3.82 -9.79
N ARG A 134 4.53 2.98 -9.37
CA ARG A 134 3.59 3.28 -8.29
C ARG A 134 4.25 3.59 -6.93
N LYS A 135 5.50 3.16 -6.73
CA LYS A 135 6.31 3.45 -5.54
C LYS A 135 7.25 4.65 -5.72
N GLY A 136 7.19 5.35 -6.85
CA GLY A 136 8.02 6.52 -7.13
C GLY A 136 9.39 6.20 -7.74
N ALA A 137 9.54 5.03 -8.37
CA ALA A 137 10.84 4.58 -8.88
C ALA A 137 11.40 5.49 -10.01
N PHE A 138 10.54 6.10 -10.82
CA PHE A 138 10.96 6.99 -11.89
C PHE A 138 11.52 8.31 -11.35
N GLU A 139 10.90 8.86 -10.30
CA GLU A 139 11.32 10.08 -9.62
C GLU A 139 12.67 9.85 -8.93
N VAL A 140 12.80 8.72 -8.24
CA VAL A 140 14.07 8.32 -7.62
C VAL A 140 15.15 8.17 -8.68
N ARG A 141 14.86 7.49 -9.79
CA ARG A 141 15.81 7.35 -10.90
C ARG A 141 16.28 8.69 -11.43
N LYS A 142 15.36 9.63 -11.67
CA LYS A 142 15.70 10.96 -12.15
C LYS A 142 16.68 11.67 -11.20
N ILE A 143 16.35 11.73 -9.90
CA ILE A 143 17.19 12.41 -8.89
C ILE A 143 18.55 11.74 -8.79
N VAL A 144 18.59 10.41 -8.71
CA VAL A 144 19.84 9.67 -8.55
C VAL A 144 20.76 9.83 -9.77
N GLN A 145 20.20 9.91 -10.99
CA GLN A 145 20.96 10.17 -12.20
C GLN A 145 21.47 11.62 -12.27
N GLU A 146 20.63 12.59 -11.93
CA GLU A 146 20.97 14.02 -11.99
C GLU A 146 22.08 14.40 -11.01
N PHE A 147 22.14 13.74 -9.85
CA PHE A 147 23.12 14.01 -8.79
C PHE A 147 24.20 12.93 -8.65
N GLU A 148 24.23 11.95 -9.56
CA GLU A 148 25.20 10.83 -9.55
C GLU A 148 25.31 10.10 -8.18
N LEU A 149 24.16 9.93 -7.50
CA LEU A 149 24.13 9.38 -6.15
C LEU A 149 24.24 7.85 -6.16
N PRO A 150 24.96 7.22 -5.22
CA PRO A 150 24.93 5.77 -5.06
C PRO A 150 23.60 5.33 -4.43
N LEU A 151 22.89 4.42 -5.11
CA LEU A 151 21.55 3.99 -4.73
C LEU A 151 21.54 2.55 -4.18
N VAL A 152 20.97 2.37 -3.01
CA VAL A 152 20.69 1.06 -2.41
C VAL A 152 19.22 0.71 -2.63
N ILE A 153 18.96 -0.47 -3.20
CA ILE A 153 17.60 -0.98 -3.45
C ILE A 153 17.41 -2.38 -2.88
N LYS A 154 16.17 -2.75 -2.59
CA LYS A 154 15.83 -4.16 -2.32
C LYS A 154 15.76 -4.94 -3.63
N LYS A 155 16.14 -6.23 -3.57
CA LYS A 155 16.00 -7.17 -4.69
C LYS A 155 14.55 -7.64 -4.80
N ASP A 156 13.68 -6.72 -5.24
CA ASP A 156 12.24 -6.92 -5.39
C ASP A 156 11.81 -6.78 -6.86
N ALA A 157 10.50 -6.77 -7.13
CA ALA A 157 9.94 -6.53 -8.45
C ALA A 157 10.43 -5.19 -9.08
N MET A 158 10.58 -5.19 -10.40
CA MET A 158 11.10 -4.06 -11.20
C MET A 158 10.20 -3.77 -12.41
N GLU A 159 10.15 -2.51 -12.86
CA GLU A 159 9.46 -2.11 -14.11
C GLU A 159 9.95 -2.91 -15.32
N THR A 160 11.27 -2.96 -15.49
CA THR A 160 11.97 -3.76 -16.51
C THR A 160 13.29 -4.24 -15.93
N LYS A 161 13.88 -5.27 -16.53
CA LYS A 161 15.21 -5.78 -16.12
C LYS A 161 16.31 -4.73 -16.26
N SER A 162 16.15 -3.77 -17.17
CA SER A 162 17.10 -2.70 -17.47
C SER A 162 16.74 -1.37 -16.83
N PHE A 163 15.78 -1.33 -15.89
CA PHE A 163 15.22 -0.09 -15.37
C PHE A 163 16.30 0.83 -14.75
N TRP A 164 17.26 0.27 -14.02
CA TRP A 164 18.35 1.01 -13.38
C TRP A 164 19.63 1.08 -14.22
N ASN A 165 19.56 0.79 -15.52
CA ASN A 165 20.73 0.96 -16.37
C ASN A 165 21.21 2.42 -16.29
N ASN A 166 22.53 2.59 -16.16
CA ASN A 166 23.22 3.87 -15.98
C ASN A 166 23.03 4.52 -14.58
N VAL A 167 22.71 3.72 -13.57
CA VAL A 167 22.74 4.12 -12.16
C VAL A 167 23.66 3.16 -11.41
N TYR A 168 24.52 3.70 -10.53
CA TYR A 168 25.28 2.87 -9.60
C TYR A 168 24.32 2.34 -8.52
N ILE A 169 23.95 1.07 -8.65
CA ILE A 169 23.07 0.39 -7.70
C ILE A 169 23.84 -0.61 -6.83
N GLU A 170 23.47 -0.65 -5.56
CA GLU A 170 23.80 -1.72 -4.64
C GLU A 170 22.51 -2.38 -4.17
N TYR A 171 22.55 -3.70 -3.97
CA TYR A 171 21.43 -4.40 -3.37
C TYR A 171 21.59 -4.41 -1.85
N ALA A 172 20.52 -4.05 -1.14
CA ALA A 172 20.47 -4.06 0.31
C ALA A 172 20.84 -5.45 0.88
N ASP A 173 21.69 -5.47 1.90
CA ASP A 173 21.94 -6.66 2.71
C ASP A 173 20.67 -6.99 3.51
N SER A 174 20.33 -8.28 3.59
CA SER A 174 19.21 -8.75 4.39
C SER A 174 19.44 -8.63 5.90
N LYS A 175 20.70 -8.51 6.34
CA LYS A 175 21.06 -8.38 7.76
C LYS A 175 21.04 -6.93 8.27
N ASP A 176 21.46 -5.97 7.44
CA ASP A 176 21.44 -4.55 7.80
C ASP A 176 21.27 -3.65 6.57
N ILE A 177 20.03 -3.21 6.34
CA ILE A 177 19.66 -2.33 5.22
C ILE A 177 20.05 -0.87 5.44
N PHE A 178 20.36 -0.47 6.67
CA PHE A 178 20.60 0.94 7.03
C PHE A 178 22.08 1.30 7.10
N LYS A 179 22.97 0.32 6.95
CA LYS A 179 24.42 0.53 6.93
C LYS A 179 24.83 1.51 5.84
N ASN A 180 25.59 2.55 6.22
CA ASN A 180 26.10 3.58 5.32
C ASN A 180 25.01 4.30 4.49
N ILE A 181 23.78 4.35 5.00
CA ILE A 181 22.70 5.13 4.38
C ILE A 181 22.69 6.53 4.97
N GLU A 182 22.71 7.54 4.11
CA GLU A 182 22.53 8.94 4.50
C GLU A 182 21.06 9.35 4.44
N LEU A 183 20.37 8.90 3.39
CA LEU A 183 19.04 9.36 3.06
C LEU A 183 18.15 8.19 2.64
N ILE A 184 16.92 8.17 3.17
CA ILE A 184 15.88 7.25 2.72
C ILE A 184 14.85 8.05 1.93
N ILE A 185 14.63 7.67 0.67
CA ILE A 185 13.64 8.32 -0.21
C ILE A 185 12.55 7.31 -0.53
N TYR A 186 11.29 7.68 -0.31
CA TYR A 186 10.15 6.84 -0.63
C TYR A 186 8.96 7.68 -1.15
N PRO A 187 9.00 8.16 -2.41
CA PRO A 187 8.00 9.04 -2.97
C PRO A 187 6.84 8.21 -3.56
N ALA A 188 6.27 7.32 -2.75
CA ALA A 188 5.22 6.42 -3.19
C ALA A 188 3.91 7.18 -3.47
N TYR A 189 3.30 6.86 -4.61
CA TYR A 189 2.03 7.43 -5.00
C TYR A 189 0.83 6.72 -4.35
N ILE A 190 0.98 5.41 -4.10
CA ILE A 190 -0.02 4.53 -3.50
C ILE A 190 0.60 3.52 -2.53
#